data_AF-A0A9E0LFT9-F1
#
_entry.id   AF-A0A9E0LFT9-F1
#
_cell.length_a   1.000
_cell.length_b   1.000
_cell.length_c   1.000
_cell.angle_alpha   90.00
_cell.angle_beta   90.00
_cell.angle_gamma   90.00
#
_symmetry.space_group_name_H-M   'P 1'
#
loop_
_entity.id
_entity.type
_entity.pdbx_description
1 polymer ?
#
loop_
_entity_poly.entity_id
_entity_poly.type
_entity_poly.pdbx_seq_one_letter_code
_entity_poly.pdbx_strand_id
1 'polypeptide(L)'
;MRTLVPISIKAEGQYAPHSHRYRVRFEYQPTEVEFTFTVNDKGGAGAIWDDEEFWKIMCESPLVTPLMQTLIYFHESRQQLKSSEATIINE
;
A
#
# COMPACT_ATOMS: atom_id res chain seq x y z
N MET A 1 -1.42 -3.21 -24.54
CA MET A 1 -1.36 -2.48 -23.26
C MET A 1 -0.19 -3.04 -22.46
N ARG A 2 0.71 -2.19 -21.95
CA ARG A 2 1.71 -2.63 -20.97
C ARG A 2 1.02 -2.67 -19.61
N THR A 3 0.98 -3.84 -19.00
CA THR A 3 0.29 -4.05 -17.72
C THR A 3 1.30 -3.90 -16.60
N LEU A 4 1.03 -3.02 -15.62
CA LEU A 4 1.76 -3.02 -14.36
C LEU A 4 1.25 -4.15 -13.49
N VAL A 5 2.11 -5.12 -13.20
CA VAL A 5 1.78 -6.24 -12.30
C VAL A 5 2.48 -5.99 -10.96
N PRO A 6 1.74 -5.82 -9.84
CA PRO A 6 2.39 -5.64 -8.55
C PRO A 6 3.14 -6.91 -8.13
N ILE A 7 4.41 -6.75 -7.77
CA ILE A 7 5.30 -7.84 -7.36
C ILE A 7 5.47 -7.87 -5.84
N SER A 8 5.59 -6.70 -5.20
CA SER A 8 5.79 -6.63 -3.75
C SER A 8 5.28 -5.32 -3.15
N ILE A 9 4.85 -5.39 -1.89
CA ILE A 9 4.46 -4.24 -1.08
C ILE A 9 5.37 -4.20 0.13
N LYS A 10 5.97 -3.04 0.42
CA LYS A 10 6.81 -2.81 1.59
C LYS A 10 6.31 -1.58 2.34
N ALA A 11 6.21 -1.68 3.65
CA ALA A 11 5.98 -0.51 4.47
C ALA A 11 7.26 0.33 4.58
N GLU A 12 7.14 1.64 4.45
CA GLU A 12 8.24 2.56 4.71
C GLU A 12 8.19 3.05 6.17
N GLY A 13 9.32 2.92 6.86
CA GLY A 13 9.50 3.46 8.19
C GLY A 13 8.79 2.69 9.31
N GLN A 14 8.85 3.27 10.50
CA GLN A 14 8.15 2.76 11.68
C GLN A 14 6.65 3.08 11.57
N TYR A 15 5.83 2.29 12.25
CA TYR A 15 4.39 2.50 12.30
C TYR A 15 4.09 3.84 13.00
N ALA A 16 3.66 4.85 12.23
CA ALA A 16 3.27 6.16 12.76
C ALA A 16 1.74 6.27 12.84
N PRO A 17 1.16 6.96 13.84
CA PRO A 17 -0.29 7.12 13.90
C PRO A 17 -0.82 7.80 12.63
N HIS A 18 -1.87 7.24 12.04
CA HIS A 18 -2.74 7.89 11.05
C HIS A 18 -2.24 8.07 9.63
N SER A 19 -0.95 7.88 9.36
CA SER A 19 -0.42 8.00 8.00
C SER A 19 0.71 7.00 7.79
N HIS A 20 0.50 6.11 6.83
CA HIS A 20 1.37 4.97 6.59
C HIS A 20 1.78 4.93 5.14
N ARG A 21 3.09 5.03 4.90
CA ARG A 21 3.62 4.99 3.54
C ARG A 21 4.02 3.57 3.16
N TYR A 22 3.70 3.20 1.93
CA TYR A 22 3.95 1.90 1.34
C TYR A 22 4.62 2.10 -0.01
N ARG A 23 5.66 1.32 -0.27
CA ARG A 23 6.28 1.22 -1.58
C ARG A 23 5.81 -0.05 -2.25
N VAL A 24 5.27 0.09 -3.45
CA VAL A 24 4.84 -1.04 -4.28
C VAL A 24 5.73 -1.11 -5.49
N ARG A 25 6.33 -2.29 -5.70
CA ARG A 25 7.11 -2.59 -6.89
C ARG A 25 6.25 -3.28 -7.92
N PHE A 26 6.40 -2.88 -9.18
CA PHE A 26 5.66 -3.42 -10.30
C PHE A 26 6.60 -3.95 -11.39
N GLU A 27 6.17 -5.02 -12.02
CA GLU A 27 6.72 -5.46 -13.30
C GLU A 27 6.15 -4.56 -14.40
N TYR A 28 7.02 -3.94 -15.19
CA TYR A 28 6.68 -3.09 -16.33
C TYR A 28 7.63 -3.36 -17.49
N GLN A 29 7.44 -4.49 -18.19
CA GLN A 29 8.44 -5.02 -19.11
C GLN A 29 8.95 -3.99 -20.14
N PRO A 30 10.28 -3.90 -20.33
CA PRO A 30 11.34 -4.77 -19.79
C PRO A 30 11.90 -4.34 -18.42
N THR A 31 11.28 -3.38 -17.73
CA THR A 31 11.79 -2.75 -16.52
C THR A 31 10.95 -3.08 -15.27
N GLU A 32 11.52 -2.84 -14.10
CA GLU A 32 10.75 -2.73 -12.84
C GLU A 32 10.58 -1.25 -12.50
N VAL A 33 9.42 -0.90 -11.95
CA VAL A 33 9.15 0.45 -11.45
C VAL A 33 8.63 0.37 -10.02
N GLU A 34 8.89 1.40 -9.21
CA GLU A 34 8.40 1.49 -7.84
C GLU A 34 7.59 2.78 -7.68
N PHE A 35 6.42 2.66 -7.06
CA PHE A 35 5.58 3.80 -6.69
C PHE A 35 5.30 3.78 -5.20
N THR A 36 5.09 4.95 -4.62
CA THR A 36 4.72 5.08 -3.21
C THR A 36 3.24 5.43 -3.06
N PHE A 37 2.66 4.90 -1.98
CA PHE A 37 1.26 5.03 -1.63
C PHE A 37 1.17 5.39 -0.16
N THR A 38 0.26 6.28 0.18
CA THR A 38 -0.05 6.64 1.56
C THR A 38 -1.41 6.06 1.93
N VAL A 39 -1.47 5.30 3.02
CA VAL A 39 -2.74 4.90 3.66
C VAL A 39 -2.98 5.80 4.85
N ASN A 40 -4.12 6.49 4.85
CA ASN A 40 -4.60 7.29 5.97
C ASN A 40 -5.77 6.55 6.62
N ASP A 41 -5.72 6.41 7.96
CA ASP A 41 -6.75 5.71 8.73
C ASP A 41 -7.70 6.66 9.48
N LYS A 42 -7.53 7.99 9.36
CA LYS A 42 -8.44 8.98 9.96
C LYS A 42 -9.82 8.90 9.31
N GLY A 43 -10.74 8.21 9.99
CA GLY A 43 -12.13 8.08 9.56
C GLY A 43 -12.40 6.89 8.62
N GLY A 44 -11.44 5.98 8.49
CA GLY A 44 -11.52 4.79 7.61
C GLY A 44 -10.27 4.66 6.76
N ALA A 45 -9.75 3.43 6.57
CA ALA A 45 -8.53 3.20 5.82
C ALA A 45 -8.73 3.50 4.33
N GLY A 46 -8.13 4.60 3.86
CA GLY A 46 -8.07 4.99 2.46
C GLY A 46 -6.63 5.01 1.96
N ALA A 47 -6.36 4.34 0.85
CA ALA A 47 -5.07 4.42 0.16
C ALA A 47 -5.12 5.53 -0.91
N ILE A 48 -4.03 6.28 -1.04
CA ILE A 48 -3.78 7.26 -2.11
C ILE A 48 -2.39 7.01 -2.70
N TRP A 49 -2.22 7.20 -3.99
CA TRP A 49 -0.89 7.18 -4.61
C TRP A 49 -0.23 8.55 -4.44
N ASP A 50 1.08 8.57 -4.19
CA ASP A 50 1.83 9.82 -4.04
C ASP A 50 2.33 10.37 -5.38
N ASP A 51 2.36 9.52 -6.42
CA ASP A 51 3.03 9.79 -7.70
C ASP A 51 2.02 9.98 -8.85
N GLU A 52 2.10 11.12 -9.55
CA GLU A 52 1.26 11.40 -10.72
C GLU A 52 1.57 10.48 -11.92
N GLU A 53 2.79 9.99 -12.04
CA GLU A 53 3.19 9.06 -13.10
C GLU A 53 2.45 7.72 -12.97
N PHE A 54 2.20 7.27 -11.73
CA PHE A 54 1.39 6.08 -11.48
C PHE A 54 0.00 6.21 -12.11
N TRP A 55 -0.68 7.35 -11.90
CA TRP A 55 -1.99 7.59 -12.48
C TRP A 55 -1.95 7.57 -14.01
N LYS A 56 -0.95 8.20 -14.63
CA LYS A 56 -0.80 8.21 -16.09
C LYS A 56 -0.66 6.81 -16.69
N ILE A 57 -0.01 5.89 -15.97
CA ILE A 57 0.18 4.51 -16.43
C ILE A 57 -1.06 3.66 -16.14
N MET A 58 -1.76 3.92 -15.03
CA MET A 58 -2.81 3.05 -14.50
C MET A 58 -4.25 3.56 -14.65
N CYS A 59 -4.46 4.76 -15.22
CA CYS A 59 -5.76 5.43 -15.32
C CYS A 59 -6.91 4.54 -15.83
N GLU A 60 -6.61 3.58 -16.70
CA GLU A 60 -7.59 2.66 -17.31
C GLU A 60 -7.34 1.19 -16.95
N SER A 61 -6.41 0.93 -16.03
CA SER A 61 -6.04 -0.43 -15.66
C SER A 61 -7.09 -1.05 -14.73
N PRO A 62 -7.64 -2.24 -15.05
CA PRO A 62 -8.57 -2.93 -14.17
C PRO A 62 -7.91 -3.39 -12.86
N LEU A 63 -6.58 -3.29 -12.76
CA LEU A 63 -5.80 -3.71 -11.59
C LEU A 63 -5.69 -2.63 -10.50
N VAL A 64 -6.13 -1.38 -10.76
CA VAL A 64 -6.05 -0.30 -9.75
C VAL A 64 -6.88 -0.62 -8.52
N THR A 65 -8.16 -0.94 -8.69
CA THR A 65 -9.04 -1.21 -7.54
C THR A 65 -8.55 -2.40 -6.71
N PRO A 66 -8.21 -3.56 -7.31
CA PRO A 66 -7.62 -4.67 -6.56
C PRO A 66 -6.32 -4.30 -5.82
N LEU A 67 -5.46 -3.49 -6.44
CA LEU A 67 -4.22 -3.02 -5.81
C LEU A 67 -4.51 -2.17 -4.56
N MET A 68 -5.44 -1.21 -4.66
CA MET A 68 -5.80 -0.35 -3.52
C MET A 68 -6.40 -1.15 -2.37
N GLN A 69 -7.26 -2.13 -2.67
CA GLN A 69 -7.79 -3.05 -1.67
C GLN A 69 -6.69 -3.89 -1.02
N THR A 70 -5.73 -4.38 -1.80
CA THR A 70 -4.58 -5.15 -1.28
C THR A 70 -3.73 -4.31 -0.33
N LEU A 71 -3.49 -3.03 -0.65
CA LEU A 71 -2.78 -2.09 0.22
C LEU A 71 -3.51 -1.87 1.55
N ILE A 72 -4.84 -1.71 1.51
CA ILE A 72 -5.67 -1.56 2.71
C ILE A 72 -5.61 -2.82 3.57
N TYR A 73 -5.79 -4.01 2.98
CA TYR A 73 -5.73 -5.27 3.71
C TYR A 73 -4.35 -5.52 4.35
N PHE A 74 -3.27 -5.21 3.63
CA PHE A 74 -1.92 -5.28 4.17
C PHE A 74 -1.74 -4.30 5.34
N HIS A 75 -2.32 -3.10 5.25
CA HIS A 75 -2.31 -2.13 6.34
C HIS A 75 -3.06 -2.65 7.58
N GLU A 76 -4.29 -3.12 7.42
CA GLU A 76 -5.11 -3.68 8.51
C GLU A 76 -4.42 -4.85 9.22
N SER A 77 -3.80 -5.76 8.45
CA SER A 77 -3.03 -6.89 8.99
C SER A 77 -1.89 -6.42 9.90
N ARG A 78 -1.21 -5.32 9.55
CA ARG A 78 -0.16 -4.73 10.39
C ARG A 78 -0.72 -4.11 11.66
N GLN A 79 -1.92 -3.51 11.62
CA GLN A 79 -2.58 -2.97 12.80
C GLN A 79 -2.92 -4.09 13.81
N GLN A 80 -3.43 -5.23 13.33
CA GLN A 80 -3.78 -6.37 14.17
C GLN A 80 -2.56 -6.97 14.89
N LEU A 81 -1.44 -7.11 14.19
CA LEU A 81 -0.18 -7.57 14.79
C LEU A 81 0.28 -6.64 15.92
N LYS A 82 0.18 -5.32 15.73
CA LYS A 82 0.51 -4.33 16.76
C LYS A 82 -0.42 -4.39 17.97
N SER A 83 -1.73 -4.57 17.73
CA SER A 83 -2.72 -4.72 18.80
C SER A 83 -2.48 -6.00 19.63
N SER A 84 -2.13 -7.10 18.97
CA SER A 84 -1.82 -8.38 19.63
C SER A 84 -0.54 -8.32 20.48
N GLU A 85 0.48 -7.57 20.07
CA GLU A 85 1.69 -7.34 20.87
C GLU A 85 1.42 -6.50 22.14
N ALA A 86 0.47 -5.57 22.08
CA ALA A 86 0.10 -4.73 23.22
C ALA A 86 -0.67 -5.48 24.32
N THR A 87 -1.40 -6.56 23.96
CA THR A 87 -2.20 -7.34 24.91
C THR A 87 -1.36 -8.22 25.83
N ILE A 88 -0.18 -8.67 25.39
CA ILE A 88 0.65 -9.65 26.13
C ILE A 88 1.39 -9.00 27.33
N ILE A 89 1.47 -7.67 27.41
CA ILE A 89 2.25 -6.96 28.46
C ILE A 89 1.39 -6.63 29.70
N ASN A 90 0.10 -6.97 29.71
CA ASN A 90 -0.84 -6.62 30.79
C ASN A 90 -1.37 -7.84 31.59
N GLU A 91 -0.62 -8.95 31.65
CA GLU A 91 -0.90 -10.07 32.59
C GLU A 91 0.16 -10.18 33.68
#